data_AF-A0AAN6EN11-F1
#
_entry.id   AF-A0AAN6EN11-F1
#
_cell.length_a   1.000
_cell.length_b   1.000
_cell.length_c   1.000
_cell.angle_alpha   90.00
_cell.angle_beta   90.00
_cell.angle_gamma   90.00
#
_symmetry.space_group_name_H-M   'P 1'
#
loop_
_entity.id
_entity.type
_entity.pdbx_description
1 polymer ?
#
loop_
_entity_poly.entity_id
_entity_poly.type
_entity_poly.pdbx_seq_one_letter_code
_entity_poly.pdbx_strand_id
1 'polypeptide(L)'
;MTARRLSALAQQLSSSSKSVLQPLSQTRTLASMSQSQTPSAACCNTPAVVSKGYKEKGSYTTVDGLKTYTTGPSSAKKGILVVYDIFGFFPQTIQGVDILAYADKDHPYQIFMPDFFEGEPADISWYPPDTEEKGKKLGEFFQTKAAPPKTVERVKKVMEELKSKHPHLKEWGVMGYCWGGKVSVVSWNDYNERLQLTTAIFRLSTWFLRPERRSRQPPHATRPWLTRTTLPMLRSPCS
;
A
#
# COMPACT_ATOMS: atom_id res chain seq x y z
N MET A 1 78.85 24.76 -3.87
CA MET A 1 78.42 24.68 -5.28
C MET A 1 76.90 24.86 -5.32
N THR A 2 76.41 26.11 -5.30
CA THR A 2 75.81 26.79 -6.49
C THR A 2 74.59 26.03 -7.03
N ALA A 3 73.34 26.28 -6.60
CA ALA A 3 72.59 27.55 -6.67
C ALA A 3 72.76 28.25 -8.03
N ARG A 4 71.96 27.87 -9.02
CA ARG A 4 71.69 28.67 -10.22
C ARG A 4 70.24 28.49 -10.66
N ARG A 5 69.61 29.64 -10.94
CA ARG A 5 68.34 29.88 -11.65
C ARG A 5 67.11 30.18 -10.78
N LEU A 6 67.27 31.17 -9.91
CA LEU A 6 66.28 32.25 -9.74
C LEU A 6 66.77 33.45 -10.57
N SER A 7 66.06 33.83 -11.64
CA SER A 7 66.05 35.20 -12.18
C SER A 7 65.20 35.25 -13.47
N ALA A 8 63.94 35.67 -13.36
CA ALA A 8 63.23 36.45 -14.37
C ALA A 8 61.85 36.80 -13.83
N LEU A 9 61.85 37.73 -12.87
CA LEU A 9 60.68 38.50 -12.48
C LEU A 9 60.54 39.67 -13.46
N ALA A 10 59.28 40.03 -13.76
CA ALA A 10 58.83 41.35 -14.18
C ALA A 10 59.14 41.81 -15.63
N GLN A 11 58.10 41.77 -16.45
CA GLN A 11 57.70 42.92 -17.27
C GLN A 11 56.18 42.92 -17.49
N GLN A 12 55.54 43.92 -16.86
CA GLN A 12 54.33 44.68 -17.26
C GLN A 12 53.14 43.91 -17.87
N LEU A 13 51.99 43.75 -17.18
CA LEU A 13 50.99 44.80 -16.92
C LEU A 13 50.80 45.79 -18.07
N SER A 14 49.87 45.52 -18.98
CA SER A 14 49.03 46.56 -19.60
C SER A 14 47.73 45.99 -20.18
N SER A 15 46.71 46.84 -20.14
CA SER A 15 45.37 46.73 -20.76
C SER A 15 44.38 45.72 -20.16
N SER A 16 43.76 46.14 -19.07
CA SER A 16 42.33 46.44 -19.03
C SER A 16 41.51 46.06 -20.27
N SER A 17 40.49 45.23 -20.11
CA SER A 17 39.09 45.65 -20.35
C SER A 17 38.10 44.54 -20.02
N LYS A 18 37.29 44.81 -19.00
CA LYS A 18 35.82 44.69 -18.99
C LYS A 18 35.22 43.57 -19.84
N SER A 19 34.51 42.63 -19.22
CA SER A 19 33.05 42.76 -19.10
C SER A 19 32.36 41.48 -18.59
N VAL A 20 31.37 41.74 -17.74
CA VAL A 20 30.14 40.96 -17.50
C VAL A 20 30.28 39.61 -16.76
N LEU A 21 30.21 39.70 -15.43
CA LEU A 21 29.55 38.68 -14.60
C LEU A 21 28.04 38.72 -14.88
N GLN A 22 27.46 37.65 -15.42
CA GLN A 22 26.01 37.44 -15.40
C GLN A 22 25.65 36.53 -14.21
N PRO A 23 24.72 36.92 -13.33
CA PRO A 23 24.12 35.99 -12.39
C PRO A 23 23.06 35.17 -13.15
N LEU A 24 23.26 33.84 -13.22
CA LEU A 24 22.21 32.91 -13.65
C LEU A 24 21.13 32.85 -12.57
N SER A 25 20.19 33.80 -12.62
CA SER A 25 18.89 33.65 -11.99
C SER A 25 18.07 32.67 -12.83
N GLN A 26 18.26 31.37 -12.61
CA GLN A 26 17.30 30.37 -13.08
C GLN A 26 16.04 30.48 -12.23
N THR A 27 15.13 31.33 -12.68
CA THR A 27 13.74 31.32 -12.25
C THR A 27 13.17 29.95 -12.60
N ARG A 28 13.05 29.07 -11.60
CA ARG A 28 12.30 27.82 -11.74
C ARG A 28 10.85 28.19 -11.98
N THR A 29 10.43 28.25 -13.23
CA THR A 29 9.03 28.24 -13.61
C THR A 29 8.43 26.96 -13.05
N LEU A 30 7.56 27.08 -12.06
CA LEU A 30 6.72 25.97 -11.59
C LEU A 30 5.79 25.61 -12.76
N ALA A 31 6.20 24.64 -13.58
CA ALA A 31 5.30 24.01 -14.52
C ALA A 31 4.19 23.35 -13.69
N SER A 32 3.00 23.91 -13.77
CA SER A 32 1.77 23.29 -13.29
C SER A 32 1.59 21.97 -14.04
N MET A 33 1.96 20.86 -13.41
CA MET A 33 1.67 19.53 -13.95
C MET A 33 0.20 19.22 -13.68
N SER A 34 -0.69 19.70 -14.54
CA SER A 34 -1.99 19.05 -14.70
C SER A 34 -1.75 17.74 -15.47
N GLN A 35 -1.34 16.69 -14.77
CA GLN A 35 -1.38 15.34 -15.34
C GLN A 35 -2.84 14.91 -15.38
N SER A 36 -3.48 15.02 -16.53
CA SER A 36 -4.66 14.22 -16.83
C SER A 36 -4.22 12.75 -16.87
N GLN A 37 -4.31 12.05 -15.74
CA GLN A 37 -4.08 10.61 -15.73
C GLN A 37 -5.30 9.95 -16.35
N THR A 38 -5.16 9.47 -17.58
CA THR A 38 -6.16 8.61 -18.19
C THR A 38 -6.14 7.28 -17.42
N PRO A 39 -7.28 6.87 -16.84
CA PRO A 39 -7.36 5.57 -16.18
C PRO A 39 -7.06 4.46 -17.19
N SER A 40 -6.42 3.38 -16.73
CA SER A 40 -6.16 2.22 -17.58
C SER A 40 -7.47 1.58 -18.03
N ALA A 41 -7.46 0.86 -19.15
CA ALA A 41 -8.63 0.10 -19.61
C ALA A 41 -9.15 -0.86 -18.51
N ALA A 42 -8.26 -1.45 -17.72
CA ALA A 42 -8.62 -2.28 -16.58
C ALA A 42 -9.38 -1.47 -15.50
N CYS A 43 -8.92 -0.26 -15.18
CA CYS A 43 -9.60 0.63 -14.24
C CYS A 43 -11.00 1.03 -14.75
N CYS A 44 -11.15 1.22 -16.06
CA CYS A 44 -12.42 1.59 -16.67
C CYS A 44 -13.46 0.47 -16.70
N ASN A 45 -13.01 -0.78 -16.79
CA ASN A 45 -13.89 -1.94 -16.88
C ASN A 45 -14.17 -2.62 -15.54
N THR A 46 -13.56 -2.14 -14.45
CA THR A 46 -13.79 -2.68 -13.11
C THR A 46 -15.20 -2.30 -12.63
N PRO A 47 -16.02 -3.27 -12.17
CA PRO A 47 -17.33 -2.99 -11.62
C PRO A 47 -17.30 -1.97 -10.48
N ALA A 48 -18.27 -1.05 -10.46
CA ALA A 48 -18.41 -0.09 -9.39
C ALA A 48 -18.78 -0.76 -8.05
N VAL A 49 -18.20 -0.25 -6.96
CA VAL A 49 -18.53 -0.66 -5.59
C VAL A 49 -19.95 -0.21 -5.24
N VAL A 50 -20.78 -1.12 -4.76
CA VAL A 50 -22.16 -0.87 -4.34
C VAL A 50 -22.20 -0.59 -2.83
N SER A 51 -22.75 0.56 -2.44
CA SER A 51 -22.73 1.03 -1.04
C SER A 51 -23.80 0.41 -0.13
N LYS A 52 -24.89 -0.14 -0.67
CA LYS A 52 -25.98 -0.77 0.09
C LYS A 52 -26.55 -1.99 -0.65
N GLY A 53 -26.92 -3.02 0.09
CA GLY A 53 -27.58 -4.21 -0.46
C GLY A 53 -26.67 -5.11 -1.31
N TYR A 54 -25.35 -5.02 -1.14
CA TYR A 54 -24.45 -5.98 -1.75
C TYR A 54 -24.65 -7.36 -1.11
N LYS A 55 -24.76 -8.38 -1.95
CA LYS A 55 -24.80 -9.78 -1.54
C LYS A 55 -23.50 -10.44 -1.95
N GLU A 56 -22.81 -11.01 -0.98
CA GLU A 56 -21.58 -11.78 -1.22
C GLU A 56 -21.83 -12.92 -2.23
N LYS A 57 -20.86 -13.13 -3.12
CA LYS A 57 -20.92 -14.19 -4.15
C LYS A 57 -20.29 -15.51 -3.71
N GLY A 58 -19.39 -15.42 -2.74
CA GLY A 58 -18.64 -16.55 -2.20
C GLY A 58 -19.39 -17.31 -1.12
N SER A 59 -18.64 -18.16 -0.42
CA SER A 59 -19.13 -18.97 0.68
C SER A 59 -18.04 -19.13 1.75
N TYR A 60 -18.45 -19.50 2.96
CA TYR A 60 -17.49 -19.80 4.02
C TYR A 60 -17.14 -21.28 4.02
N THR A 61 -15.85 -21.58 3.94
CA THR A 61 -15.25 -22.90 4.03
C THR A 61 -14.29 -22.96 5.23
N THR A 62 -13.67 -24.11 5.44
CA THR A 62 -12.65 -24.28 6.48
C THR A 62 -11.33 -24.66 5.85
N VAL A 63 -10.28 -23.89 6.17
CA VAL A 63 -8.91 -24.11 5.73
C VAL A 63 -8.00 -24.02 6.94
N ASP A 64 -7.27 -25.07 7.25
CA ASP A 64 -6.37 -25.16 8.41
C ASP A 64 -7.11 -24.86 9.74
N GLY A 65 -8.38 -25.26 9.83
CA GLY A 65 -9.26 -24.96 10.96
C GLY A 65 -9.76 -23.51 11.04
N LEU A 66 -9.37 -22.63 10.10
CA LEU A 66 -9.85 -21.25 10.03
C LEU A 66 -11.10 -21.14 9.17
N LYS A 67 -12.08 -20.37 9.65
CA LYS A 67 -13.21 -19.91 8.84
C LYS A 67 -12.66 -19.08 7.67
N THR A 68 -12.94 -19.49 6.45
CA THR A 68 -12.32 -18.91 5.25
C THR A 68 -13.38 -18.50 4.25
N TYR A 69 -13.46 -17.21 3.93
CA TYR A 69 -14.31 -16.75 2.84
C TYR A 69 -13.66 -17.15 1.50
N THR A 70 -14.37 -17.92 0.70
CA THR A 70 -13.90 -18.45 -0.58
C THR A 70 -14.81 -17.96 -1.71
N THR A 71 -14.22 -17.39 -2.76
CA THR A 71 -14.95 -16.86 -3.92
C THR A 71 -14.19 -17.09 -5.22
N GLY A 72 -14.89 -16.94 -6.35
CA GLY A 72 -14.37 -17.21 -7.68
C GLY A 72 -14.76 -18.56 -8.26
N PRO A 73 -14.62 -18.74 -9.58
CA PRO A 73 -15.03 -19.97 -10.26
C PRO A 73 -14.03 -21.10 -9.98
N SER A 74 -14.56 -22.33 -9.80
CA SER A 74 -13.73 -23.54 -9.59
C SER A 74 -12.87 -23.92 -10.81
N SER A 75 -13.16 -23.37 -11.99
CA SER A 75 -12.37 -23.54 -13.21
C SER A 75 -11.10 -22.68 -13.26
N ALA A 76 -10.95 -21.70 -12.35
CA ALA A 76 -9.78 -20.84 -12.28
C ALA A 76 -8.49 -21.65 -12.14
N LYS A 77 -7.39 -21.11 -12.69
CA LYS A 77 -6.05 -21.71 -12.60
C LYS A 77 -5.13 -20.93 -11.67
N LYS A 78 -5.58 -19.78 -11.18
CA LYS A 78 -4.80 -18.88 -10.32
C LYS A 78 -5.51 -18.72 -8.98
N GLY A 79 -4.77 -18.95 -7.89
CA GLY A 79 -5.22 -18.76 -6.52
C GLY A 79 -4.74 -17.43 -5.95
N ILE A 80 -5.55 -16.76 -5.14
CA ILE A 80 -5.11 -15.61 -4.34
C ILE A 80 -5.45 -15.86 -2.88
N LEU A 81 -4.43 -15.82 -2.01
CA LEU A 81 -4.64 -15.71 -0.58
C LEU A 81 -4.78 -14.23 -0.21
N VAL A 82 -5.89 -13.87 0.43
CA VAL A 82 -6.15 -12.51 0.91
C VAL A 82 -5.99 -12.46 2.41
N VAL A 83 -5.18 -11.52 2.89
CA VAL A 83 -5.06 -11.15 4.31
C VAL A 83 -5.74 -9.79 4.51
N TYR A 84 -6.83 -9.78 5.25
CA TYR A 84 -7.62 -8.57 5.50
C TYR A 84 -6.90 -7.57 6.44
N ASP A 85 -7.57 -6.45 6.72
CA ASP A 85 -7.15 -5.48 7.73
C ASP A 85 -7.47 -5.96 9.16
N ILE A 86 -7.02 -5.24 10.19
CA ILE A 86 -7.23 -5.55 11.62
C ILE A 86 -8.69 -5.74 12.03
N PHE A 87 -9.64 -5.24 11.23
CA PHE A 87 -11.08 -5.36 11.47
C PHE A 87 -11.69 -6.68 10.96
N GLY A 88 -10.89 -7.58 10.38
CA GLY A 88 -11.36 -8.88 9.91
C GLY A 88 -12.25 -8.79 8.67
N PHE A 89 -13.33 -9.57 8.67
CA PHE A 89 -14.31 -9.60 7.58
C PHE A 89 -15.13 -8.30 7.54
N PHE A 90 -14.80 -7.44 6.59
CA PHE A 90 -15.53 -6.20 6.35
C PHE A 90 -16.28 -6.24 5.01
N PRO A 91 -17.52 -5.72 4.90
CA PRO A 91 -18.32 -5.82 3.68
C PRO A 91 -17.61 -5.30 2.42
N GLN A 92 -16.83 -4.23 2.55
CA GLN A 92 -16.06 -3.62 1.48
C GLN A 92 -14.93 -4.52 1.00
N THR A 93 -14.27 -5.22 1.93
CA THR A 93 -13.22 -6.19 1.61
C THR A 93 -13.84 -7.41 0.90
N ILE A 94 -14.97 -7.91 1.40
CA ILE A 94 -15.71 -9.03 0.79
C ILE A 94 -16.12 -8.68 -0.65
N GLN A 95 -16.70 -7.50 -0.85
CA GLN A 95 -17.07 -7.02 -2.18
C GLN A 95 -15.85 -6.84 -3.08
N GLY A 96 -14.74 -6.33 -2.55
CA GLY A 96 -13.49 -6.15 -3.28
C GLY A 96 -12.92 -7.47 -3.79
N VAL A 97 -12.90 -8.51 -2.95
CA VAL A 97 -12.42 -9.84 -3.37
C VAL A 97 -13.38 -10.50 -4.36
N ASP A 98 -14.70 -10.32 -4.21
CA ASP A 98 -15.65 -10.81 -5.20
C ASP A 98 -15.49 -10.08 -6.55
N ILE A 99 -15.23 -8.78 -6.55
CA ILE A 99 -14.92 -8.08 -7.80
C ILE A 99 -13.63 -8.64 -8.40
N LEU A 100 -12.57 -8.80 -7.59
CA LEU A 100 -11.29 -9.31 -8.05
C LEU A 100 -11.39 -10.72 -8.67
N ALA A 101 -12.21 -11.60 -8.09
CA ALA A 101 -12.37 -12.97 -8.56
C ALA A 101 -13.06 -13.07 -9.94
N TYR A 102 -13.91 -12.10 -10.28
CA TYR A 102 -14.79 -12.14 -11.45
C TYR A 102 -14.60 -10.99 -12.46
N ALA A 103 -13.72 -10.02 -12.17
CA ALA A 103 -13.51 -8.85 -13.03
C ALA A 103 -12.89 -9.22 -14.39
N ASP A 104 -11.91 -10.12 -14.40
CA ASP A 104 -11.31 -10.66 -15.62
C ASP A 104 -11.93 -12.02 -15.94
N LYS A 105 -12.74 -12.08 -17.02
CA LYS A 105 -13.43 -13.31 -17.44
C LYS A 105 -12.48 -14.31 -18.10
N ASP A 106 -11.39 -13.84 -18.68
CA ASP A 106 -10.41 -14.66 -19.38
C ASP A 106 -9.36 -15.23 -18.40
N HIS A 107 -9.08 -14.50 -17.32
CA HIS A 107 -8.16 -14.90 -16.26
C HIS A 107 -8.78 -14.83 -14.87
N PRO A 108 -9.80 -15.66 -14.57
CA PRO A 108 -10.45 -15.65 -13.28
C PRO A 108 -9.52 -16.15 -12.17
N TYR A 109 -9.76 -15.66 -10.95
CA TYR A 109 -9.04 -16.05 -9.75
C TYR A 109 -9.96 -16.81 -8.80
N GLN A 110 -9.42 -17.83 -8.14
CA GLN A 110 -10.03 -18.41 -6.96
C GLN A 110 -9.39 -17.78 -5.72
N ILE A 111 -10.20 -17.14 -4.88
CA ILE A 111 -9.73 -16.33 -3.76
C ILE A 111 -10.10 -16.98 -2.44
N PHE A 112 -9.15 -16.98 -1.52
CA PHE A 112 -9.30 -17.51 -0.16
C PHE A 112 -8.93 -16.41 0.84
N MET A 113 -9.83 -16.09 1.76
CA MET A 113 -9.63 -15.09 2.81
C MET A 113 -9.89 -15.72 4.19
N PRO A 114 -8.87 -16.31 4.82
CA PRO A 114 -8.99 -16.95 6.13
C PRO A 114 -9.15 -15.95 7.27
N ASP A 115 -9.86 -16.36 8.32
CA ASP A 115 -10.01 -15.64 9.57
C ASP A 115 -8.78 -15.81 10.45
N PHE A 116 -7.70 -15.07 10.16
CA PHE A 116 -6.48 -15.05 10.96
C PHE A 116 -6.66 -14.55 12.40
N PHE A 117 -7.83 -14.00 12.76
CA PHE A 117 -8.14 -13.56 14.12
C PHE A 117 -9.11 -14.49 14.86
N GLU A 118 -9.57 -15.56 14.21
CA GLU A 118 -10.43 -16.58 14.79
C GLU A 118 -11.70 -15.99 15.46
N GLY A 119 -12.30 -14.98 14.82
CA GLY A 119 -13.49 -14.29 15.32
C GLY A 119 -13.22 -13.16 16.30
N GLU A 120 -11.96 -12.84 16.60
CA GLU A 120 -11.57 -11.77 17.53
C GLU A 120 -10.80 -10.62 16.82
N PRO A 121 -11.39 -9.94 15.81
CA PRO A 121 -10.76 -8.79 15.17
C PRO A 121 -10.70 -7.57 16.11
N ALA A 122 -9.94 -6.56 15.72
CA ALA A 122 -9.96 -5.28 16.41
C ALA A 122 -11.34 -4.62 16.29
N ASP A 123 -11.79 -3.99 17.37
CA ASP A 123 -13.04 -3.23 17.37
C ASP A 123 -12.85 -1.90 16.63
N ILE A 124 -13.82 -1.55 15.78
CA ILE A 124 -13.78 -0.32 14.97
C ILE A 124 -13.75 0.95 15.83
N SER A 125 -14.31 0.91 17.05
CA SER A 125 -14.34 2.02 17.99
C SER A 125 -12.95 2.41 18.52
N TRP A 126 -11.96 1.53 18.39
CA TRP A 126 -10.58 1.82 18.78
C TRP A 126 -9.88 2.77 17.78
N TYR A 127 -10.48 3.01 16.62
CA TYR A 127 -9.92 3.84 15.56
C TYR A 127 -10.75 5.11 15.28
N PRO A 128 -10.14 6.31 15.22
CA PRO A 128 -8.72 6.57 15.46
C PRO A 128 -8.36 6.44 16.95
N PRO A 129 -7.12 6.03 17.28
CA PRO A 129 -6.63 5.91 18.66
C PRO A 129 -6.31 7.30 19.24
N ASP A 130 -7.34 8.11 19.44
CA ASP A 130 -7.27 9.50 19.92
C ASP A 130 -7.20 9.63 21.45
N THR A 131 -7.43 8.53 22.17
CA THR A 131 -7.37 8.44 23.63
C THR A 131 -6.37 7.37 24.04
N GLU A 132 -5.81 7.52 25.24
CA GLU A 132 -4.85 6.54 25.79
C GLU A 132 -5.47 5.14 25.91
N GLU A 133 -6.75 5.05 26.27
CA GLU A 133 -7.49 3.80 26.37
C GLU A 133 -7.61 3.07 25.04
N LYS A 134 -8.00 3.78 23.96
CA LYS A 134 -8.05 3.20 22.60
C LYS A 134 -6.66 2.81 22.12
N GLY A 135 -5.65 3.65 22.37
CA GLY A 135 -4.26 3.37 22.05
C GLY A 135 -3.74 2.11 22.73
N LYS A 136 -4.08 1.91 24.01
CA LYS A 136 -3.71 0.72 24.78
C LYS A 136 -4.38 -0.54 24.23
N LYS A 137 -5.70 -0.52 24.00
CA LYS A 137 -6.42 -1.67 23.41
C LYS A 137 -5.87 -2.08 22.05
N LEU A 138 -5.63 -1.10 21.18
CA LEU A 138 -5.05 -1.35 19.86
C LEU A 138 -3.60 -1.84 19.95
N GLY A 139 -2.81 -1.30 20.88
CA GLY A 139 -1.45 -1.75 21.17
C GLY A 139 -1.40 -3.19 21.65
N GLU A 140 -2.26 -3.55 22.61
CA GLU A 140 -2.41 -4.92 23.11
C GLU A 140 -2.81 -5.88 21.98
N PHE A 141 -3.74 -5.48 21.11
CA PHE A 141 -4.13 -6.26 19.94
C PHE A 141 -2.94 -6.56 19.02
N PHE A 142 -2.10 -5.57 18.70
CA PHE A 142 -0.89 -5.78 17.87
C PHE A 142 0.20 -6.60 18.55
N GLN A 143 0.28 -6.59 19.87
CA GLN A 143 1.24 -7.40 20.63
C GLN A 143 0.79 -8.86 20.79
N THR A 144 -0.52 -9.12 20.74
CA THR A 144 -1.08 -10.44 21.05
C THR A 144 -1.62 -11.16 19.82
N LYS A 145 -2.75 -10.68 19.27
CA LYS A 145 -3.53 -11.32 18.20
C LYS A 145 -2.97 -11.00 16.82
N ALA A 146 -2.63 -9.74 16.58
CA ALA A 146 -2.07 -9.25 15.33
C ALA A 146 -0.52 -9.21 15.33
N ALA A 147 0.11 -10.05 16.16
CA ALA A 147 1.56 -10.19 16.21
C ALA A 147 2.07 -10.90 14.94
N PRO A 148 2.84 -10.23 14.06
CA PRO A 148 3.18 -10.77 12.74
C PRO A 148 3.85 -12.16 12.72
N PRO A 149 4.78 -12.52 13.63
CA PRO A 149 5.43 -13.83 13.59
C PRO A 149 4.46 -15.02 13.65
N LYS A 150 3.43 -14.93 14.51
CA LYS A 150 2.42 -15.98 14.65
C LYS A 150 1.61 -16.13 13.37
N THR A 151 1.23 -15.02 12.76
CA THR A 151 0.44 -15.03 11.53
C THR A 151 1.27 -15.54 10.35
N VAL A 152 2.57 -15.25 10.27
CA VAL A 152 3.44 -15.73 9.19
C VAL A 152 3.52 -17.26 9.17
N GLU A 153 3.67 -17.90 10.33
CA GLU A 153 3.65 -19.36 10.43
C GLU A 153 2.27 -19.94 10.04
N ARG A 154 1.18 -19.25 10.44
CA ARG A 154 -0.18 -19.64 10.08
C ARG A 154 -0.43 -19.54 8.57
N VAL A 155 0.05 -18.48 7.93
CA VAL A 155 0.00 -18.30 6.47
C VAL A 155 0.69 -19.45 5.77
N LYS A 156 1.79 -19.99 6.34
CA LYS A 156 2.48 -21.12 5.75
C LYS A 156 1.60 -22.36 5.65
N LYS A 157 1.03 -22.78 6.79
CA LYS A 157 0.15 -23.95 6.90
C LYS A 157 -1.11 -23.81 6.05
N VAL A 158 -1.73 -22.64 6.05
CA VAL A 158 -2.88 -22.33 5.19
C VAL A 158 -2.54 -22.53 3.72
N MET A 159 -1.40 -21.99 3.25
CA MET A 159 -0.99 -22.12 1.86
C MET A 159 -0.66 -23.57 1.47
N GLU A 160 -0.03 -24.35 2.36
CA GLU A 160 0.24 -25.78 2.14
C GLU A 160 -1.07 -26.56 1.98
N GLU A 161 -2.04 -26.36 2.88
CA GLU A 161 -3.34 -27.00 2.79
C GLU A 161 -4.10 -26.58 1.52
N LEU A 162 -4.09 -25.29 1.18
CA LEU A 162 -4.73 -24.78 -0.03
C LEU A 162 -4.13 -25.38 -1.30
N LYS A 163 -2.80 -25.43 -1.41
CA LYS A 163 -2.10 -26.07 -2.53
C LYS A 163 -2.44 -27.55 -2.62
N SER A 164 -2.52 -28.25 -1.48
CA SER A 164 -2.88 -29.68 -1.44
C SER A 164 -4.34 -29.93 -1.82
N LYS A 165 -5.29 -29.11 -1.37
CA LYS A 165 -6.72 -29.26 -1.66
C LYS A 165 -7.12 -28.77 -3.05
N HIS A 166 -6.33 -27.88 -3.64
CA HIS A 166 -6.61 -27.26 -4.92
C HIS A 166 -5.46 -27.43 -5.93
N PRO A 167 -5.11 -28.68 -6.31
CA PRO A 167 -4.01 -28.96 -7.23
C PRO A 167 -4.23 -28.40 -8.64
N HIS A 168 -5.47 -28.00 -8.98
CA HIS A 168 -5.78 -27.34 -10.25
C HIS A 168 -5.32 -25.87 -10.32
N LEU A 169 -5.01 -25.25 -9.17
CA LEU A 169 -4.47 -23.90 -9.06
C LEU A 169 -2.94 -23.94 -9.23
N LYS A 170 -2.46 -23.49 -10.39
CA LYS A 170 -1.07 -23.57 -10.83
C LYS A 170 -0.22 -22.39 -10.39
N GLU A 171 -0.84 -21.23 -10.28
CA GLU A 171 -0.19 -19.98 -9.87
C GLU A 171 -0.88 -19.45 -8.64
N TRP A 172 -0.11 -18.81 -7.77
CA TRP A 172 -0.58 -18.30 -6.51
C TRP A 172 -0.04 -16.90 -6.26
N GLY A 173 -0.91 -16.02 -5.80
CA GLY A 173 -0.59 -14.68 -5.30
C GLY A 173 -1.03 -14.51 -3.85
N VAL A 174 -0.46 -13.52 -3.17
CA VAL A 174 -0.89 -13.09 -1.84
C VAL A 174 -1.19 -11.60 -1.89
N MET A 175 -2.37 -11.22 -1.41
CA MET A 175 -2.82 -9.84 -1.33
C MET A 175 -3.11 -9.48 0.12
N GLY A 176 -2.72 -8.28 0.54
CA GLY A 176 -2.88 -7.86 1.93
C GLY A 176 -3.39 -6.42 2.06
N TYR A 177 -4.34 -6.21 2.97
CA TYR A 177 -4.88 -4.89 3.30
C TYR A 177 -4.28 -4.38 4.62
N CYS A 178 -3.66 -3.20 4.61
CA CYS A 178 -3.08 -2.56 5.80
C CYS A 178 -2.15 -3.52 6.59
N TRP A 179 -2.53 -3.95 7.80
CA TRP A 179 -1.80 -4.96 8.58
C TRP A 179 -1.58 -6.25 7.78
N GLY A 180 -2.58 -6.71 7.03
CA GLY A 180 -2.47 -7.86 6.14
C GLY A 180 -1.44 -7.66 5.03
N GLY A 181 -1.21 -6.42 4.58
CA GLY A 181 -0.14 -6.08 3.65
C GLY A 181 1.24 -6.30 4.27
N LYS A 182 1.42 -5.90 5.53
CA LYS A 182 2.67 -6.18 6.28
C LYS A 182 2.88 -7.68 6.46
N VAL A 183 1.84 -8.42 6.84
CA VAL A 183 1.89 -9.89 6.97
C VAL A 183 2.25 -10.54 5.64
N SER A 184 1.65 -10.11 4.54
CA SER A 184 1.90 -10.66 3.20
C SER A 184 3.37 -10.48 2.79
N VAL A 185 3.93 -9.28 2.99
CA VAL A 185 5.34 -8.99 2.67
C VAL A 185 6.31 -9.75 3.57
N VAL A 186 6.02 -9.88 4.87
CA VAL A 186 6.91 -10.62 5.78
C VAL A 186 6.83 -12.12 5.50
N SER A 187 5.63 -12.65 5.24
CA SER A 187 5.44 -14.07 4.91
C SER A 187 6.17 -14.44 3.62
N TRP A 188 6.26 -13.51 2.67
CA TRP A 188 6.99 -13.70 1.42
C TRP A 188 8.48 -13.98 1.61
N ASN A 189 9.16 -13.24 2.48
CA ASN A 189 10.62 -13.41 2.65
C ASN A 189 11.00 -14.81 3.15
N ASP A 190 10.06 -15.51 3.77
CA ASP A 190 10.23 -16.89 4.21
C ASP A 190 9.84 -17.92 3.13
N TYR A 191 9.11 -17.51 2.09
CA TYR A 191 8.63 -18.35 1.00
C TYR A 191 9.60 -18.29 -0.19
N ASN A 192 10.45 -19.31 -0.33
CA ASN A 192 11.44 -19.40 -1.40
C ASN A 192 10.89 -19.97 -2.73
N GLU A 193 9.57 -20.10 -2.88
CA GLU A 193 8.93 -20.54 -4.13
C GLU A 193 8.32 -19.34 -4.88
N ARG A 194 8.46 -19.35 -6.22
CA ARG A 194 7.96 -18.34 -7.17
C ARG A 194 6.43 -18.15 -7.11
N LEU A 195 5.94 -17.48 -6.08
CA LEU A 195 4.63 -16.88 -6.03
C LEU A 195 4.70 -15.52 -6.79
N GLN A 196 3.68 -15.10 -7.54
CA GLN A 196 3.74 -13.79 -8.20
C GLN A 196 3.25 -12.72 -7.20
N LEU A 197 4.15 -11.85 -6.74
CA LEU A 197 3.81 -10.70 -5.90
C LEU A 197 3.08 -9.65 -6.75
N THR A 198 1.76 -9.58 -6.66
CA THR A 198 1.00 -8.35 -6.89
C THR A 198 0.64 -7.72 -5.55
N THR A 199 1.66 -7.20 -4.85
CA THR A 199 1.45 -6.46 -3.59
C THR A 199 0.89 -5.06 -3.90
N ALA A 200 -0.43 -4.91 -3.87
CA ALA A 200 -1.06 -3.59 -3.80
C ALA A 200 -1.09 -3.14 -2.32
N ILE A 201 -0.07 -2.39 -1.88
CA ILE A 201 -0.09 -1.78 -0.55
C ILE A 201 -1.07 -0.60 -0.56
N PHE A 202 -2.32 -0.83 -0.14
CA PHE A 202 -3.22 0.26 0.22
C PHE A 202 -2.78 0.86 1.56
N ARG A 203 -1.96 1.90 1.47
CA ARG A 203 -1.35 2.60 2.62
C ARG A 203 -2.34 3.59 3.25
N LEU A 204 -3.07 3.17 4.28
CA LEU A 204 -3.64 4.09 5.26
C LEU A 204 -2.56 4.41 6.32
N SER A 205 -1.82 5.49 6.08
CA SER A 205 -0.90 6.20 7.01
C SER A 205 0.14 5.37 7.79
N THR A 206 1.42 5.54 7.43
CA THR A 206 2.60 4.96 8.11
C THR A 206 2.95 5.67 9.42
N TRP A 207 2.21 5.40 10.48
CA TRP A 207 2.57 5.86 11.83
C TRP A 207 3.26 4.79 12.69
N PHE A 208 3.18 3.51 12.33
CA PHE A 208 3.52 2.42 13.26
C PHE A 208 4.96 1.87 13.23
N LEU A 209 5.90 2.50 12.49
CA LEU A 209 7.30 2.03 12.43
C LEU A 209 8.33 3.16 12.57
N ARG A 210 8.11 4.11 13.49
CA ARG A 210 9.17 5.04 13.89
C ARG A 210 9.46 4.90 15.38
N PRO A 211 10.64 4.42 15.77
CA PRO A 211 11.11 4.52 17.14
C PRO A 211 11.19 6.01 17.53
N GLU A 212 10.60 6.33 18.68
CA GLU A 212 10.54 7.62 19.35
C GLU A 212 11.80 8.46 19.16
N ARG A 213 11.68 9.63 18.50
CA ARG A 213 12.71 10.68 18.52
C ARG A 213 12.08 12.01 18.93
N ARG A 214 12.13 12.23 20.26
CA ARG A 214 12.08 13.48 21.04
C ARG A 214 11.87 14.79 20.25
N SER A 215 10.73 15.42 20.52
CA SER A 215 10.50 16.87 20.72
C SER A 215 11.22 17.87 19.80
N ARG A 216 10.50 18.41 18.82
CA ARG A 216 10.55 19.85 18.45
C ARG A 216 9.17 20.29 17.96
N GLN A 217 8.49 21.16 18.71
CA GLN A 217 7.35 21.93 18.21
C GLN A 217 7.82 23.05 17.27
N PRO A 218 7.08 23.36 16.20
CA PRO A 218 7.14 24.66 15.54
C PRO A 218 5.92 25.55 15.90
N PRO A 219 6.06 26.88 15.82
CA PRO A 219 5.10 27.82 16.39
C PRO A 219 3.88 28.09 15.50
N HIS A 220 2.85 28.62 16.16
CA HIS A 220 1.62 29.18 15.61
C HIS A 220 1.80 29.98 14.31
N ALA A 221 0.92 29.69 13.33
CA ALA A 221 0.59 30.62 12.26
C ALA A 221 -0.92 30.56 11.97
N THR A 222 -1.52 31.75 11.99
CA THR A 222 -2.95 32.05 11.89
C THR A 222 -3.50 31.82 10.47
N ARG A 223 -4.76 31.39 10.41
CA ARG A 223 -5.57 31.30 9.17
C ARG A 223 -5.91 32.69 8.63
N PRO A 224 -6.10 32.82 7.32
CA PRO A 224 -7.26 33.56 6.83
C PRO A 224 -8.15 32.72 5.91
N TRP A 225 -9.44 32.94 6.08
CA TRP A 225 -10.56 32.48 5.25
C TRP A 225 -10.44 33.01 3.83
N LEU A 226 -10.73 32.18 2.82
CA LEU A 226 -11.19 32.62 1.50
C LEU A 226 -12.07 31.53 0.85
N THR A 227 -13.36 31.83 0.87
CA THR A 227 -14.41 31.60 -0.15
C THR A 227 -14.47 30.30 -0.94
N ARG A 228 -15.61 29.64 -0.72
CA ARG A 228 -16.25 28.57 -1.49
C ARG A 228 -16.46 28.96 -2.96
N THR A 229 -15.71 28.35 -3.87
CA THR A 229 -16.06 28.29 -5.30
C THR A 229 -16.46 26.85 -5.62
N THR A 230 -17.74 26.65 -5.90
CA THR A 230 -18.29 25.42 -6.48
C THR A 230 -17.72 25.24 -7.89
N LEU A 231 -16.78 24.31 -8.05
CA LEU A 231 -16.41 23.77 -9.36
C LEU A 231 -17.21 22.47 -9.60
N PRO A 232 -17.80 22.29 -10.80
CA PRO A 232 -18.56 21.09 -11.13
C PRO A 232 -17.65 19.86 -11.23
N MET A 233 -18.19 18.70 -10.84
CA MET A 233 -17.57 17.39 -11.08
C MET A 233 -17.35 17.20 -12.58
N LEU A 234 -16.12 17.43 -13.07
CA LEU A 234 -15.67 16.79 -14.30
C LEU A 234 -15.35 15.34 -13.97
N ARG A 235 -16.32 14.45 -14.23
CA ARG A 235 -15.99 13.05 -14.54
C ARG A 235 -15.24 13.07 -15.87
N SER A 236 -13.94 12.77 -15.83
CA SER A 236 -13.23 12.35 -17.03
C SER A 236 -13.87 11.03 -17.50
N PRO A 237 -14.34 10.92 -18.76
CA PRO A 237 -14.88 9.66 -19.24
C PRO A 237 -13.74 8.72 -19.56
N CYS A 238 -13.82 7.51 -18.99
CA CYS A 238 -13.25 6.33 -19.62
C CYS A 238 -13.68 6.34 -21.10
N SER A 239 -12.69 6.34 -22.00
CA SER A 239 -12.92 6.27 -23.45
C SER A 239 -13.33 4.87 -23.87
#